data_AF-A0A9P9YMW7-F1
#
_entry.id   AF-A0A9P9YMW7-F1
#
_cell.length_a   1.000
_cell.length_b   1.000
_cell.length_c   1.000
_cell.angle_alpha   90.00
_cell.angle_beta   90.00
_cell.angle_gamma   90.00
#
_symmetry.space_group_name_H-M   'P 1'
#
loop_
_entity.id
_entity.type
_entity.pdbx_description
1 polymer ?
#
loop_
_entity_poly.entity_id
_entity_poly.type
_entity_poly.pdbx_seq_one_letter_code
_entity_poly.pdbx_strand_id
1 'polypeptide(L)' 'MPMGQMPVLEVDGKRVHQSISMARFLAKTVGLCGATPWEDLQIDIVVDTINDFRLSSEQCVPQFHVQCP' A
#
# COMPACT_ATOMS: atom_id res chain seq x y z
N MET A 1 17.27 -0.46 -6.89
CA MET A 1 15.88 -0.32 -6.42
C MET A 1 15.55 -1.55 -5.58
N PRO A 2 15.02 -1.43 -4.36
CA PRO A 2 14.55 -2.61 -3.63
C PRO A 2 13.45 -3.28 -4.45
N MET A 3 13.64 -4.54 -4.83
CA MET A 3 12.70 -5.38 -5.58
C MET A 3 12.23 -4.89 -6.97
N GLY A 4 12.82 -3.83 -7.53
CA GLY A 4 12.46 -3.35 -8.88
C GLY A 4 11.01 -2.88 -9.03
N GLN A 5 10.28 -2.72 -7.92
CA GLN A 5 8.91 -2.24 -7.87
C GLN A 5 8.89 -0.78 -7.42
N MET A 6 8.05 0.01 -8.07
CA MET A 6 7.70 1.37 -7.69
C MET A 6 6.26 1.31 -7.14
N PRO A 7 5.88 2.05 -6.09
CA PRO A 7 6.57 3.15 -5.41
C PRO A 7 7.62 2.71 -4.38
N VAL A 8 8.67 3.53 -4.18
CA VAL A 8 9.69 3.33 -3.14
C VAL A 8 9.65 4.52 -2.18
N LEU A 9 9.50 4.25 -0.88
CA LEU A 9 9.65 5.25 0.19
C LEU A 9 10.97 5.04 0.90
N GLU A 10 11.71 6.13 1.11
CA GLU A 10 12.92 6.14 1.94
C GLU A 10 12.64 6.95 3.21
N VAL A 11 12.70 6.29 4.37
CA VAL A 11 12.57 6.92 5.69
C VAL A 11 13.80 6.52 6.49
N ASP A 12 14.57 7.50 6.98
CA ASP A 12 15.78 7.28 7.78
C ASP A 12 16.80 6.33 7.13
N GLY A 13 16.99 6.44 5.82
CA GLY A 13 17.90 5.59 5.04
C GLY A 13 17.41 4.15 4.83
N LYS A 14 16.19 3.80 5.29
CA LYS A 14 15.54 2.51 5.03
C LYS A 14 14.59 2.66 3.86
N ARG A 15 14.77 1.81 2.83
CA ARG A 15 13.93 1.80 1.63
C ARG A 15 12.89 0.70 1.71
N VAL A 16 11.62 1.06 1.55
CA VAL A 16 10.47 0.15 1.50
C VAL A 16 9.69 0.35 0.20
N HIS A 17 9.04 -0.71 -0.30
CA HIS A 17 8.38 -0.71 -1.61
C HIS A 17 6.89 -1.12 -1.56
N GLN A 18 6.38 -1.43 -0.36
CA GLN A 18 4.98 -1.83 -0.18
C GLN A 18 4.08 -0.62 0.02
N SER A 19 3.30 -0.27 -1.00
CA SER A 19 2.47 0.95 -1.06
C SER A 19 1.49 1.07 0.10
N ILE A 20 0.81 -0.02 0.48
CA ILE A 20 -0.17 -0.04 1.58
C ILE A 20 0.53 0.14 2.93
N SER A 21 1.69 -0.52 3.11
CA SER A 21 2.47 -0.39 4.34
C SER A 21 3.05 1.02 4.50
N MET A 22 3.46 1.64 3.40
CA MET A 22 3.87 3.06 3.36
C MET A 22 2.72 3.99 3.73
N ALA A 23 1.54 3.79 3.14
CA ALA A 23 0.35 4.60 3.43
C ALA A 23 -0.05 4.50 4.90
N ARG A 24 -0.04 3.30 5.48
CA ARG A 24 -0.31 3.06 6.91
C ARG A 24 0.74 3.72 7.81
N PHE A 25 2.03 3.65 7.43
CA PHE A 25 3.09 4.33 8.16
C PHE A 25 2.89 5.85 8.15
N LEU A 26 2.59 6.43 6.98
CA LEU A 26 2.33 7.86 6.85
C LEU A 26 1.10 8.29 7.64
N ALA A 27 -0.01 7.53 7.56
CA ALA A 27 -1.23 7.79 8.31
C ALA A 27 -0.98 7.89 9.83
N LYS A 28 -0.11 7.02 10.37
CA LYS A 28 0.32 7.08 11.77
C LYS A 28 1.15 8.34 12.07
N THR A 29 2.07 8.72 11.18
CA THR A 29 2.90 9.92 11.39
C THR A 29 2.10 11.23 11.35
N VAL A 30 1.02 11.29 10.56
CA VAL A 30 0.18 12.50 10.42
C VAL A 30 -1.05 12.52 11.33
N GLY A 31 -1.25 11.48 12.15
CA GLY A 31 -2.40 11.39 13.06
C GLY A 31 -3.74 11.16 12.35
N LEU A 32 -3.73 10.50 11.18
CA LEU A 32 -4.94 10.07 10.46
C LEU A 32 -5.40 8.66 10.88
N CYS A 33 -4.67 8.02 11.79
CA CYS A 33 -5.09 6.78 12.45
C CYS A 33 -6.15 7.07 13.52
N GLY A 34 -7.05 6.12 13.75
CA GLY A 34 -8.12 6.23 14.73
C GLY A 34 -7.57 6.47 16.14
N ALA A 35 -8.38 7.11 16.98
CA ALA A 35 -7.98 7.39 18.37
C ALA A 35 -7.91 6.10 19.21
N THR A 36 -8.62 5.06 18.78
CA THR A 36 -8.71 3.77 19.44
C THR A 36 -8.14 2.66 18.55
N PRO A 37 -7.44 1.65 19.09
CA PRO A 37 -6.96 0.50 18.30
C PRO A 37 -8.07 -0.23 17.54
N TRP A 38 -9.32 -0.12 18.03
CA TRP A 38 -10.50 -0.64 17.34
C TRP A 38 -10.83 0.11 16.04
N GLU A 39 -10.70 1.44 16.04
CA GLU A 39 -10.94 2.26 14.85
C GLU A 39 -9.83 2.05 13.82
N ASP A 40 -8.57 1.90 14.27
CA ASP A 40 -7.46 1.52 13.42
C ASP A 40 -7.71 0.18 12.71
N LEU A 41 -8.22 -0.82 13.45
CA LEU A 41 -8.59 -2.11 12.88
C LEU A 41 -9.69 -1.96 11.82
N GLN A 42 -10.70 -1.11 12.06
CA GLN A 42 -11.75 -0.86 11.08
C GLN A 42 -11.23 -0.19 9.81
N ILE A 43 -10.31 0.78 9.94
CA ILE A 43 -9.66 1.43 8.80
C ILE A 43 -8.85 0.39 8.01
N ASP A 44 -8.09 -0.48 8.69
CA ASP A 44 -7.30 -1.53 8.05
C ASP A 44 -8.19 -2.53 7.29
N ILE A 45 -9.31 -2.96 7.88
CA ILE A 45 -10.28 -3.84 7.21
C ILE A 45 -10.78 -3.22 5.91
N VAL A 46 -11.12 -1.93 5.91
CA VAL A 46 -11.63 -1.25 4.71
C VAL A 46 -10.55 -1.15 3.63
N VAL A 47 -9.32 -0.79 4.00
CA VAL A 47 -8.19 -0.68 3.06
C VAL A 47 -7.86 -2.05 2.45
N ASP A 48 -7.81 -3.10 3.26
CA ASP A 48 -7.51 -4.45 2.78
C ASP A 48 -8.64 -4.98 1.88
N THR A 49 -9.91 -4.71 2.23
CA THR A 49 -11.07 -5.05 1.39
C THR A 49 -10.98 -4.38 0.01
N ILE A 50 -10.63 -3.09 -0.05
CA ILE A 50 -10.43 -2.38 -1.32
C ILE A 50 -9.27 -2.99 -2.10
N ASN A 51 -8.17 -3.35 -1.42
CA ASN A 51 -7.02 -3.96 -2.09
C ASN A 51 -7.37 -5.33 -2.69
N ASP A 52 -8.14 -6.15 -1.99
CA ASP A 52 -8.62 -7.44 -2.51
C ASP A 52 -9.50 -7.26 -3.74
N PHE A 53 -10.37 -6.24 -3.76
CA PHE A 53 -11.15 -5.90 -4.95
C PHE A 53 -10.27 -5.47 -6.13
N ARG A 54 -9.22 -4.67 -5.88
CA ARG A 54 -8.27 -4.27 -6.92
C ARG A 54 -7.59 -5.50 -7.53
N LEU A 55 -7.06 -6.40 -6.69
CA LEU A 55 -6.41 -7.63 -7.15
C LEU A 55 -7.37 -8.55 -7.91
N SER A 56 -8.62 -8.64 -7.46
CA SER A 56 -9.66 -9.41 -8.16
C SER A 56 -9.94 -8.85 -9.57
N SER A 57 -9.92 -7.53 -9.74
CA SER A 57 -10.12 -6.90 -11.07
C SER A 57 -8.89 -7.01 -11.98
N GLU A 58 -7.67 -7.03 -11.43
CA GLU A 58 -6.41 -7.18 -12.17
C GLU A 58 -6.24 -8.59 -12.75
N GLN A 59 -6.90 -9.61 -12.19
CA GLN A 59 -6.84 -10.99 -12.68
C GLN A 59 -7.53 -11.19 -14.05
N CYS A 60 -8.38 -10.25 -14.47
CA CYS A 60 -9.04 -10.25 -15.78
C CYS A 60 -8.38 -9.29 -16.79
N VAL A 61 -7.20 -8.75 -16.50
CA VAL A 61 -6.42 -7.98 -17.47
C VAL A 61 -5.41 -8.94 -18.13
N PRO A 62 -5.49 -9.23 -19.44
CA PRO A 62 -4.42 -9.95 -20.12
C PRO A 62 -3.14 -9.14 -19.91
N GLN A 63 -2.08 -9.78 -19.42
CA GLN A 63 -0.80 -9.13 -19.10
C GLN A 63 -0.41 -8.11 -20.18
N PHE A 64 -0.70 -6.83 -19.94
CA PHE A 64 -0.09 -5.77 -20.70
C PHE A 64 1.30 -5.61 -20.10
N HIS A 65 2.23 -6.36 -20.66
CA HIS A 65 3.65 -6.22 -20.45
C HIS A 65 4.07 -4.86 -20.97
N VAL A 66 3.86 -3.81 -20.16
CA VAL A 66 4.45 -2.49 -20.42
C VAL A 66 5.90 -2.57 -19.98
N GLN A 67 6.72 -3.16 -20.85
CA GLN A 67 8.16 -2.95 -20.80
C GLN A 67 8.41 -1.51 -21.27
N CYS A 68 8.42 -0.56 -20.34
CA CYS A 68 8.99 0.75 -20.63
C CYS A 68 10.53 0.68 -20.64
N PRO A 69 11.19 1.42 -21.54
CA PRO A 69 12.63 1.34 -21.80
C PRO A 69 13.50 1.78 -20.61
#